data_AF-A0A525C8X8-F1
#
_entry.id   AF-A0A525C8X8-F1
#
_cell.length_a   1.000
_cell.length_b   1.000
_cell.length_c   1.000
_cell.angle_alpha   90.00
_cell.angle_beta   90.00
_cell.angle_gamma   90.00
#
_symmetry.space_group_name_H-M   'P 1'
#
loop_
_entity.id
_entity.type
_entity.pdbx_description
1 polymer ?
#
loop_
_entity_poly.entity_id
_entity_poly.type
_entity_poly.pdbx_seq_one_letter_code
_entity_poly.pdbx_strand_id
1 'polypeptide(L)' 'GVSPLRTLQRGYSLALKEDGSVISNEKTVSPGEKINIRLSKGALTCKILNKEISHDKTT' A
#
# COMPACT_ATOMS: atom_id res chain seq x y z
N GLY A 1 -4.08 7.86 19.93
CA GLY A 1 -3.75 7.00 18.77
C GLY A 1 -3.73 7.86 17.52
N VAL A 2 -2.76 7.64 16.63
CA VAL A 2 -2.69 8.39 15.37
C VAL A 2 -3.71 7.80 14.41
N SER A 3 -4.71 8.61 14.02
CA SER A 3 -5.72 8.20 13.04
C SER A 3 -5.10 8.10 11.64
N PRO A 4 -5.28 6.98 10.90
CA PRO A 4 -4.78 6.81 9.53
C PRO A 4 -5.20 7.94 8.58
N LEU A 5 -6.36 8.55 8.83
CA LEU A 5 -6.88 9.71 8.10
C LEU A 5 -6.03 10.98 8.31
N ARG A 6 -5.48 11.19 9.51
CA ARG A 6 -4.57 12.31 9.80
C ARG A 6 -3.19 12.11 9.16
N THR A 7 -2.77 10.88 8.93
CA THR A 7 -1.55 10.58 8.18
C THR A 7 -1.73 10.92 6.70
N LEU A 8 -2.87 10.57 6.09
CA LEU A 8 -3.11 10.83 4.67
C LEU A 8 -3.01 12.33 4.27
N GLN A 9 -3.42 13.24 5.16
CA GLN A 9 -3.38 14.69 4.92
C GLN A 9 -1.97 15.31 4.86
N ARG A 10 -0.90 14.55 5.15
CA ARG A 10 0.50 15.02 5.02
C ARG A 10 1.15 14.63 3.69
N GLY A 11 0.36 14.18 2.71
CA GLY A 11 0.87 13.79 1.39
C GLY A 11 1.21 12.31 1.26
N TYR A 12 0.61 11.46 2.10
CA TYR A 12 0.78 10.01 1.99
C TYR A 12 -0.20 9.41 0.99
N SER A 13 0.21 8.28 0.41
CA SER A 13 -0.59 7.49 -0.52
C SER A 13 -1.12 6.21 0.15
N LEU A 14 -2.34 5.80 -0.19
CA LEU A 14 -2.90 4.51 0.22
C LEU A 14 -2.74 3.50 -0.92
N ALA A 15 -2.10 2.37 -0.63
CA ALA A 15 -2.05 1.23 -1.54
C ALA A 15 -3.25 0.30 -1.29
N LEU A 16 -4.00 0.02 -2.35
CA LEU A 16 -5.19 -0.81 -2.32
C LEU A 16 -5.06 -1.95 -3.34
N LYS A 17 -5.60 -3.12 -3.01
CA LYS A 17 -5.80 -4.19 -4.00
C LYS A 17 -6.90 -3.79 -4.99
N GLU A 18 -7.07 -4.61 -6.03
CA GLU A 18 -8.11 -4.40 -7.04
C GLU A 18 -9.53 -4.43 -6.44
N ASP A 19 -9.75 -5.20 -5.38
CA ASP A 19 -11.01 -5.26 -4.62
C ASP A 19 -11.22 -4.07 -3.66
N GLY A 20 -10.26 -3.15 -3.57
CA GLY A 20 -10.30 -1.97 -2.71
C GLY A 20 -9.83 -2.20 -1.26
N SER A 21 -9.39 -3.41 -0.90
CA SER A 21 -8.79 -3.69 0.41
C SER A 21 -7.41 -3.04 0.57
N VAL A 22 -7.08 -2.58 1.78
CA VAL A 22 -5.81 -1.91 2.05
C VAL A 22 -4.67 -2.91 2.10
N ILE A 23 -3.58 -2.61 1.39
CA ILE A 23 -2.33 -3.36 1.45
C ILE A 23 -1.51 -2.84 2.62
N SER A 24 -1.36 -3.65 3.67
CA SER A 24 -0.65 -3.28 4.91
C SER A 24 0.73 -3.91 5.04
N ASN A 25 1.03 -4.98 4.29
CA ASN A 25 2.31 -5.68 4.30
C ASN A 25 2.56 -6.40 2.94
N GLU A 26 3.82 -6.57 2.55
CA GLU A 26 4.24 -7.15 1.27
C GLU A 26 3.80 -8.61 1.05
N LYS A 27 3.52 -9.36 2.12
CA LYS A 27 3.03 -10.75 2.06
C LYS A 27 1.63 -10.85 1.48
N THR A 28 0.87 -9.77 1.50
CA THR A 28 -0.54 -9.76 1.07
C THR A 28 -0.74 -9.61 -0.44
N VAL A 29 0.35 -9.46 -1.19
CA VAL A 29 0.34 -9.21 -2.63
C VAL A 29 1.47 -9.97 -3.34
N SER A 30 1.38 -10.12 -4.66
CA SER A 30 2.35 -10.87 -5.47
C SER A 30 2.85 -10.05 -6.67
N PRO A 31 4.10 -10.26 -7.13
CA PRO A 31 4.56 -9.74 -8.41
C PRO A 31 3.60 -10.16 -9.52
N GLY A 32 3.27 -9.22 -10.42
CA GLY A 32 2.29 -9.43 -11.46
C GLY A 32 0.89 -8.93 -11.13
N GLU A 33 0.52 -8.81 -9.85
CA GLU A 33 -0.79 -8.29 -9.45
C GLU A 33 -0.94 -6.80 -9.78
N LYS A 34 -2.18 -6.40 -10.07
CA LYS A 34 -2.58 -5.00 -10.23
C LYS A 34 -3.06 -4.44 -8.89
N ILE A 35 -2.66 -3.22 -8.61
CA ILE A 35 -3.02 -2.48 -7.40
C ILE A 35 -3.42 -1.05 -7.77
N ASN A 36 -4.13 -0.38 -6.87
CA ASN A 36 -4.48 1.02 -6.99
C ASN A 36 -3.81 1.84 -5.88
N ILE A 37 -3.18 2.94 -6.26
CA ILE A 37 -2.64 3.91 -5.32
C ILE A 37 -3.56 5.12 -5.27
N ARG A 38 -4.12 5.43 -4.10
CA ARG A 38 -4.91 6.63 -3.85
C ARG A 38 -4.02 7.72 -3.25
N LEU A 39 -3.95 8.84 -3.94
CA LEU A 39 -3.21 10.03 -3.54
C LEU A 39 -4.18 11.04 -2.89
N SER A 40 -3.65 12.12 -2.33
CA SER A 40 -4.47 13.26 -1.88
C SER A 40 -5.32 13.86 -3.00
N LYS A 41 -4.85 13.75 -4.25
CA LYS A 41 -5.60 14.12 -5.45
C LYS A 41 -5.35 13.09 -6.56
N GLY A 42 -6.41 12.41 -6.98
CA GLY A 42 -6.35 11.41 -8.05
C GLY A 42 -5.93 10.01 -7.58
N ALA A 43 -5.68 9.14 -8.55
CA ALA A 43 -5.31 7.75 -8.32
C ALA A 43 -4.46 7.21 -9.48
N LEU A 44 -3.67 6.19 -9.19
CA LEU A 44 -2.85 5.47 -10.17
C LEU A 44 -3.21 3.98 -10.13
N THR A 45 -3.26 3.35 -11.30
CA THR A 45 -3.30 1.89 -11.41
C THR A 45 -1.88 1.40 -11.71
N CYS A 46 -1.38 0.52 -10.86
CA CYS A 46 0.00 0.05 -10.90
C CYS A 46 0.05 -1.48 -10.98
N LYS A 47 1.18 -2.01 -11.44
CA LYS A 47 1.49 -3.44 -11.40
C LYS A 47 2.67 -3.66 -10.47
N ILE A 48 2.59 -4.69 -9.62
CA ILE A 48 3.69 -5.04 -8.73
C ILE A 48 4.78 -5.69 -9.58
N LEU A 49 5.98 -5.11 -9.53
CA LEU A 49 7.14 -5.64 -10.24
C LEU A 49 7.99 -6.54 -9.34
N ASN A 50 8.24 -6.10 -8.11
CA ASN A 50 9.00 -6.86 -7.12
C ASN A 50 8.55 -6.52 -5.69
N LYS A 51 8.97 -7.32 -4.72
CA LYS A 51 8.69 -7.11 -3.30
C LYS A 51 10.00 -7.11 -2.51
N GLU A 52 10.19 -6.12 -1.65
CA GLU A 52 11.28 -6.11 -0.68
C GLU A 52 10.77 -6.70 0.63
N ILE A 53 11.30 -7.87 1.00
CA ILE A 53 10.90 -8.58 2.21
C ILE A 53 11.74 -8.01 3.35
N SER A 54 11.11 -7.22 4.22
CA SER A 54 11.74 -6.81 5.47
C SER A 54 11.72 -8.00 6.43
N HIS A 55 12.91 -8.47 6.82
CA HIS A 55 13.05 -9.50 7.85
C HIS A 55 12.89 -8.83 9.21
N ASP A 56 11.70 -8.96 9.81
CA ASP A 56 11.49 -8.52 11.19
C ASP A 56 12.35 -9.40 12.11
N LYS A 57 13.36 -8.81 12.76
CA LYS A 57 14.19 -9.51 13.74
C LYS A 57 13.36 -9.66 15.02
N THR A 58 12.67 -10.79 15.17
CA THR A 58 12.08 -11.16 16.46
C THR A 58 13.21 -11.34 17.48
N THR A 59 13.30 -10.43 18.44
CA THR A 59 14.00 -10.61 19.72
C THR A 59 12.97 -11.03 20.76
#